data_AF-A0A357FZM4-F1
#
_entry.id   AF-A0A357FZM4-F1
#
_cell.length_a   1.000
_cell.length_b   1.000
_cell.length_c   1.000
_cell.angle_alpha   90.00
_cell.angle_beta   90.00
_cell.angle_gamma   90.00
#
_symmetry.space_group_name_H-M   'P 1'
#
loop_
_entity.id
_entity.type
_entity.pdbx_description
1 polymer ?
#
loop_
_entity_poly.entity_id
_entity_poly.type
_entity_poly.pdbx_seq_one_letter_code
_entity_poly.pdbx_strand_id
1 'polypeptide(L)'
;MIRGGQHVTSGALSLSEKAVLASIFMAGNKGDNQGSKGSIRDDWGAGSGSGGGSSAPKAFFSPDDFDIYVNKITGETYIFHGPDLPHPVERLEYDPESYRVTVVTKDGKNLDLGVKIQWLVRPYFSRARQVFIVKTKNGESVDGIEVPMTVKGEKVEN
;
A
#
# COMPACT_ATOMS: atom_id res chain seq x y z
N MET A 1 -18.93 -52.18 -12.01
CA MET A 1 -17.69 -52.08 -11.23
C MET A 1 -16.84 -50.96 -11.82
N ILE A 2 -16.41 -49.99 -10.98
CA ILE A 2 -15.42 -48.91 -11.23
C ILE A 2 -15.96 -47.76 -12.14
N ARG A 3 -15.92 -46.45 -11.83
CA ARG A 3 -15.01 -45.60 -11.04
C ARG A 3 -15.75 -44.35 -10.54
N GLY A 4 -15.46 -43.92 -9.31
CA GLY A 4 -15.96 -42.66 -8.72
C GLY A 4 -15.17 -41.45 -9.23
N GLY A 5 -15.88 -40.34 -9.45
CA GLY A 5 -15.29 -39.03 -9.70
C GLY A 5 -15.23 -38.24 -8.40
N GLN A 6 -14.03 -38.06 -7.86
CA GLN A 6 -13.74 -37.06 -6.84
C GLN A 6 -13.76 -35.68 -7.50
N HIS A 7 -14.69 -34.84 -7.08
CA HIS A 7 -14.71 -33.42 -7.42
C HIS A 7 -13.79 -32.71 -6.42
N VAL A 8 -12.63 -32.27 -6.89
CA VAL A 8 -11.69 -31.43 -6.13
C VAL A 8 -12.25 -30.01 -6.08
N THR A 9 -12.72 -29.62 -4.90
CA THR A 9 -13.09 -28.23 -4.60
C THR A 9 -11.83 -27.39 -4.46
N SER A 10 -11.63 -26.45 -5.38
CA SER A 10 -10.63 -25.39 -5.25
C SER A 10 -10.93 -24.55 -4.01
N GLY A 11 -10.15 -24.77 -2.95
CA GLY A 11 -10.25 -24.00 -1.71
C GLY A 11 -9.72 -22.59 -1.92
N ALA A 12 -10.62 -21.61 -1.92
CA ALA A 12 -10.26 -20.24 -1.66
C ALA A 12 -9.80 -20.15 -0.19
N LEU A 13 -8.53 -19.81 0.03
CA LEU A 13 -7.97 -19.59 1.37
C LEU A 13 -8.71 -18.43 2.05
N SER A 14 -9.15 -18.68 3.27
CA SER A 14 -9.91 -17.73 4.09
C SER A 14 -9.04 -16.52 4.45
N LEU A 15 -9.64 -15.32 4.55
CA LEU A 15 -8.95 -14.09 5.00
C LEU A 15 -8.22 -14.28 6.34
N SER A 16 -8.69 -15.18 7.19
CA SER A 16 -8.06 -15.51 8.46
C SER A 16 -6.70 -16.20 8.30
N GLU A 17 -6.49 -16.98 7.23
CA GLU A 17 -5.24 -17.71 6.99
C GLU A 17 -4.16 -16.81 6.39
N LYS A 18 -4.55 -15.78 5.63
CA LYS A 18 -3.62 -14.75 5.13
C LYS A 18 -3.04 -13.89 6.26
N ALA A 19 -3.84 -13.60 7.29
CA ALA A 19 -3.38 -12.88 8.48
C ALA A 19 -2.38 -13.71 9.32
N VAL A 20 -2.51 -15.04 9.34
CA VAL A 20 -1.59 -15.95 10.04
C VAL A 20 -0.22 -16.01 9.33
N LEU A 21 -0.19 -15.97 7.99
CA LEU A 21 1.06 -15.93 7.23
C LEU A 21 1.87 -14.64 7.47
N ALA A 22 1.20 -13.51 7.73
CA ALA A 22 1.87 -12.25 8.07
C ALA A 22 2.48 -12.25 9.49
N SER A 23 1.89 -13.00 10.43
CA SER A 23 2.36 -13.05 11.82
C SER A 23 3.58 -13.98 12.03
N ILE A 24 3.77 -14.98 11.17
CA ILE A 24 4.91 -15.92 11.27
C ILE A 24 6.26 -15.25 10.92
N PHE A 25 6.29 -14.21 10.07
CA PHE A 25 7.54 -13.58 9.64
C PHE A 25 8.14 -12.56 10.62
N MET A 26 7.43 -12.18 11.69
CA MET A 26 7.94 -11.22 12.70
C MET A 26 8.52 -11.90 13.94
N ALA A 27 8.62 -13.23 13.95
CA ALA A 27 9.32 -13.99 14.99
C ALA A 27 10.80 -14.19 14.60
N GLY A 28 11.54 -13.10 14.43
CA GLY A 28 12.90 -13.15 13.92
C GLY A 28 13.80 -12.04 14.43
N ASN A 29 14.55 -12.35 15.47
CA ASN A 29 15.80 -11.71 15.88
C ASN A 29 15.74 -10.53 16.87
N LYS A 30 15.82 -10.91 18.15
CA LYS A 30 16.24 -10.07 19.28
C LYS A 30 17.76 -9.87 19.18
N GLY A 31 18.22 -8.64 18.97
CA GLY A 31 19.64 -8.29 18.95
C GLY A 31 19.86 -6.82 19.22
N ASP A 32 20.37 -6.51 20.41
CA ASP A 32 20.83 -5.19 20.82
C ASP A 32 22.05 -4.76 19.98
N ASN A 33 22.10 -3.52 19.46
CA ASN A 33 23.35 -2.75 19.45
C ASN A 33 23.15 -1.25 19.19
N GLN A 34 23.80 -0.45 20.04
CA GLN A 34 24.05 0.98 19.84
C GLN A 34 25.06 1.19 18.70
N GLY A 35 24.94 2.32 17.99
CA GLY A 35 26.13 2.98 17.41
C GLY A 35 26.08 3.35 15.93
N SER A 36 25.86 4.66 15.71
CA SER A 36 26.67 5.52 14.84
C SER A 36 26.51 5.49 13.31
N LYS A 37 26.19 6.69 12.81
CA LYS A 37 26.73 7.39 11.63
C LYS A 37 26.56 6.75 10.24
N GLY A 38 25.78 7.44 9.39
CA GLY A 38 26.20 7.71 8.01
C GLY A 38 25.21 7.36 6.90
N SER A 39 24.66 8.42 6.30
CA SER A 39 24.36 8.63 4.87
C SER A 39 23.41 7.70 4.11
N ILE A 40 22.24 8.25 3.75
CA ILE A 40 21.53 8.09 2.44
C ILE A 40 20.24 8.97 2.38
N ARG A 41 19.98 9.84 3.37
CA ARG A 41 18.73 10.64 3.40
C ARG A 41 18.80 11.99 2.68
N ASP A 42 19.96 12.40 2.20
CA ASP A 42 20.17 13.76 1.68
C ASP A 42 19.75 13.98 0.21
N ASP A 43 19.22 12.98 -0.50
CA ASP A 43 18.69 13.15 -1.87
C ASP A 43 17.15 13.32 -1.94
N TRP A 44 16.48 13.28 -0.78
CA TRP A 44 15.04 13.53 -0.70
C TRP A 44 14.81 15.01 -0.41
N GLY A 45 15.06 15.83 -1.43
CA GLY A 45 14.63 17.22 -1.48
C GLY A 45 13.11 17.31 -1.31
N ALA A 46 12.65 17.32 -0.06
CA ALA A 46 11.45 18.02 0.33
C ALA A 46 11.69 19.47 -0.07
N GLY A 47 11.04 19.90 -1.15
CA GLY A 47 10.95 21.31 -1.51
C GLY A 47 10.28 22.05 -0.37
N SER A 48 11.07 22.51 0.60
CA SER A 48 10.78 23.66 1.45
C SER A 48 10.88 24.90 0.55
N GLY A 49 9.91 25.00 -0.36
CA GLY A 49 9.69 26.15 -1.23
C GLY A 49 8.66 27.05 -0.58
N SER A 50 9.15 28.02 0.19
CA SER A 50 8.39 29.23 0.49
C SER A 50 8.12 29.95 -0.83
N GLY A 51 6.89 29.88 -1.35
CA GLY A 51 6.49 30.64 -2.54
C GLY A 51 5.32 30.07 -3.35
N GLY A 52 4.19 30.77 -3.29
CA GLY A 52 3.32 30.96 -4.45
C GLY A 52 2.25 29.91 -4.76
N GLY A 53 1.04 30.12 -4.24
CA GLY A 53 -0.22 30.02 -4.99
C GLY A 53 -0.41 28.85 -5.96
N SER A 54 -0.55 27.64 -5.45
CA SER A 54 -1.37 26.58 -6.04
C SER A 54 -1.67 25.62 -4.91
N SER A 55 -2.95 25.48 -4.53
CA SER A 55 -3.37 24.53 -3.50
C SER A 55 -2.95 23.13 -3.92
N ALA A 56 -1.78 22.67 -3.44
CA ALA A 56 -1.37 21.29 -3.59
C ALA A 56 -2.52 20.43 -3.02
N PRO A 57 -2.92 19.37 -3.71
CA PRO A 57 -3.98 18.50 -3.24
C PRO A 57 -3.66 18.03 -1.82
N LYS A 58 -4.63 18.16 -0.92
CA LYS A 58 -4.45 17.84 0.49
C LYS A 58 -4.03 16.37 0.60
N ALA A 59 -2.91 16.14 1.29
CA ALA A 59 -2.39 14.81 1.54
C ALA A 59 -3.33 14.01 2.47
N PHE A 60 -3.49 12.72 2.17
CA PHE A 60 -4.29 11.77 2.92
C PHE A 60 -3.50 11.22 4.11
N PHE A 61 -2.23 10.89 3.89
CA PHE A 61 -1.27 10.56 4.95
C PHE A 61 -0.13 11.58 4.99
N SER A 62 0.48 11.77 6.16
CA SER A 62 1.81 12.36 6.24
C SER A 62 2.83 11.35 5.71
N PRO A 63 3.88 11.77 4.98
CA PRO A 63 4.89 10.86 4.44
C PRO A 63 5.57 9.93 5.46
N ASP A 64 5.65 10.36 6.72
CA ASP A 64 6.29 9.61 7.80
C ASP A 64 5.33 8.62 8.51
N ASP A 65 4.03 8.68 8.21
CA ASP A 65 2.99 7.90 8.91
C ASP A 65 2.65 6.57 8.22
N PHE A 66 3.21 6.32 7.04
CA PHE A 66 2.94 5.10 6.27
C PHE A 66 4.13 4.62 5.45
N ASP A 67 4.08 3.36 5.06
CA ASP A 67 5.04 2.73 4.16
C ASP A 67 4.32 1.88 3.10
N ILE A 68 4.95 1.73 1.93
CA ILE A 68 4.42 0.96 0.81
C ILE A 68 5.29 -0.26 0.58
N TYR A 69 4.69 -1.44 0.74
CA TYR A 69 5.33 -2.71 0.44
C TYR A 69 4.67 -3.37 -0.76
N VAL A 70 5.47 -4.00 -1.61
CA VAL A 70 4.96 -4.81 -2.73
C VAL A 70 5.67 -6.16 -2.75
N ASN A 71 4.87 -7.22 -2.68
CA ASN A 71 5.35 -8.57 -2.92
C ASN A 71 5.62 -8.73 -4.42
N LYS A 72 6.90 -8.80 -4.81
CA LYS A 72 7.31 -8.87 -6.22
C LYS A 72 6.97 -10.20 -6.90
N ILE A 73 6.70 -11.25 -6.11
CA ILE A 73 6.37 -12.58 -6.61
C ILE A 73 4.86 -12.67 -6.87
N THR A 74 4.04 -12.27 -5.90
CA THR A 74 2.57 -12.37 -6.00
C THR A 74 1.93 -11.13 -6.64
N GLY A 75 2.61 -9.99 -6.64
CA GLY A 75 2.07 -8.70 -7.07
C GLY A 75 1.19 -8.01 -6.03
N GLU A 76 1.04 -8.59 -4.84
CA GLU A 76 0.23 -8.01 -3.76
C GLU A 76 0.89 -6.72 -3.23
N THR A 77 0.09 -5.67 -3.11
CA THR A 77 0.54 -4.34 -2.69
C THR A 77 -0.12 -3.97 -1.37
N TYR A 78 0.68 -3.44 -0.45
CA TYR A 78 0.29 -3.11 0.91
C TYR A 78 0.70 -1.68 1.24
N ILE A 79 -0.18 -0.96 1.92
CA ILE A 79 0.09 0.34 2.54
C ILE A 79 -0.07 0.15 4.03
N PHE A 80 1.04 0.18 4.78
CA PHE A 80 1.02 0.07 6.23
C PHE A 80 0.96 1.46 6.83
N HIS A 81 0.07 1.69 7.79
CA HIS A 81 -0.04 2.98 8.47
C HIS A 81 -0.27 2.82 9.97
N GLY A 82 0.11 3.83 10.74
CA GLY A 82 -0.15 3.89 12.19
C GLY A 82 -1.46 4.61 12.56
N PRO A 83 -1.67 5.85 12.10
CA PRO A 83 -2.84 6.65 12.46
C PRO A 83 -4.17 6.09 11.92
N ASP A 84 -5.28 6.50 12.51
CA ASP A 84 -6.61 6.18 11.96
C ASP A 84 -6.85 6.85 10.61
N LEU A 85 -7.59 6.18 9.73
CA LEU A 85 -7.95 6.73 8.42
C LEU A 85 -8.88 7.94 8.62
N PRO A 86 -8.54 9.12 8.06
CA PRO A 86 -9.36 10.32 8.24
C PRO A 86 -10.71 10.20 7.53
N HIS A 87 -10.78 9.41 6.45
CA HIS A 87 -11.98 9.16 5.66
C HIS A 87 -12.00 7.71 5.17
N PRO A 88 -13.18 7.08 5.00
CA PRO A 88 -13.29 5.79 4.35
C PRO A 88 -12.82 5.85 2.89
N VAL A 89 -11.94 4.94 2.51
CA VAL A 89 -11.40 4.87 1.14
C VAL A 89 -12.35 4.05 0.26
N GLU A 90 -12.62 4.55 -0.95
CA GLU A 90 -13.40 3.86 -1.97
C GLU A 90 -12.50 3.18 -2.99
N ARG A 91 -11.55 3.93 -3.57
CA ARG A 91 -10.58 3.42 -4.55
C ARG A 91 -9.30 4.25 -4.55
N LEU A 92 -8.26 3.70 -5.16
CA LEU A 92 -7.01 4.38 -5.45
C LEU A 92 -6.84 4.57 -6.95
N GLU A 93 -6.37 5.74 -7.37
CA GLU A 93 -6.05 6.03 -8.78
C GLU A 93 -4.57 6.33 -8.90
N TYR A 94 -3.82 5.44 -9.56
CA TYR A 94 -2.40 5.63 -9.84
C TYR A 94 -2.21 6.39 -11.15
N ASP A 95 -1.41 7.45 -11.12
CA ASP A 95 -1.01 8.20 -12.29
C ASP A 95 0.44 7.83 -12.69
N PRO A 96 0.65 7.16 -13.84
CA PRO A 96 1.97 6.76 -14.29
C PRO A 96 2.83 7.92 -14.81
N GLU A 97 2.25 9.08 -15.11
CA GLU A 97 3.01 10.26 -15.55
C GLU A 97 3.60 11.02 -14.37
N SER A 98 2.78 11.25 -13.33
CA SER A 98 3.21 11.99 -12.13
C SER A 98 3.76 11.08 -11.02
N TYR A 99 3.57 9.77 -11.14
CA TYR A 99 3.90 8.74 -10.15
C TYR A 99 3.20 8.95 -8.80
N ARG A 100 2.05 9.63 -8.81
CA ARG A 100 1.24 9.91 -7.61
C ARG A 100 0.03 8.99 -7.57
N VAL A 101 -0.52 8.85 -6.37
CA VAL A 101 -1.76 8.11 -6.13
C VAL A 101 -2.78 9.10 -5.61
N THR A 102 -3.94 9.17 -6.26
CA THR A 102 -5.11 9.86 -5.73
C THR A 102 -5.95 8.87 -4.92
N VAL A 103 -6.22 9.20 -3.67
CA VAL A 103 -7.16 8.50 -2.80
C VAL A 103 -8.54 9.08 -3.04
N VAL A 104 -9.45 8.26 -3.57
CA VAL A 104 -10.85 8.64 -3.72
C VAL A 104 -11.61 8.08 -2.52
N THR A 105 -12.19 8.97 -1.73
CA THR A 105 -12.95 8.60 -0.54
C THR A 105 -14.40 8.31 -0.89
N LYS A 106 -15.08 7.54 -0.04
CA LYS A 106 -16.54 7.28 -0.19
C LYS A 106 -17.39 8.55 -0.10
N ASP A 107 -16.84 9.62 0.46
CA ASP A 107 -17.46 10.95 0.52
C ASP A 107 -17.32 11.72 -0.81
N GLY A 108 -16.72 11.12 -1.85
CA GLY A 108 -16.49 11.73 -3.15
C GLY A 108 -15.32 12.72 -3.20
N LYS A 109 -14.43 12.72 -2.20
CA LYS A 109 -13.25 13.61 -2.19
C LYS A 109 -12.05 12.92 -2.83
N ASN A 110 -11.26 13.72 -3.55
CA ASN A 110 -9.99 13.30 -4.12
C ASN A 110 -8.85 13.91 -3.30
N LEU A 111 -8.05 13.06 -2.67
CA LEU A 111 -6.92 13.44 -1.84
C LEU A 111 -5.64 12.84 -2.43
N ASP A 112 -4.50 13.50 -2.27
CA ASP A 112 -3.22 12.90 -2.67
C ASP A 112 -2.80 11.90 -1.59
N LEU A 113 -2.24 10.74 -1.95
CA LEU A 113 -1.78 9.76 -0.96
C LEU A 113 -0.75 10.38 0.02
N GLY A 114 -0.01 11.39 -0.43
CA GLY A 114 0.95 12.16 0.36
C GLY A 114 2.38 12.02 -0.14
N VAL A 115 2.66 11.00 -0.97
CA VAL A 115 4.00 10.71 -1.50
C VAL A 115 3.97 10.31 -2.97
N LYS A 116 5.11 10.49 -3.64
CA LYS A 116 5.37 9.86 -4.93
C LYS A 116 5.80 8.41 -4.72
N ILE A 117 5.33 7.51 -5.57
CA ILE A 117 5.72 6.10 -5.51
C ILE A 117 7.21 5.97 -5.85
N GLN A 118 7.93 5.23 -5.01
CA GLN A 118 9.37 4.98 -5.15
C GLN A 118 9.67 4.22 -6.45
N TRP A 119 10.77 4.57 -7.12
CA TRP A 119 11.11 4.03 -8.44
C TRP A 119 11.14 2.49 -8.49
N LEU A 120 11.70 1.86 -7.45
CA LEU A 120 11.80 0.39 -7.34
C LEU A 120 10.43 -0.31 -7.21
N VAL A 121 9.40 0.41 -6.78
CA VAL A 121 8.07 -0.13 -6.52
C VAL A 121 7.13 0.11 -7.70
N ARG A 122 7.36 1.18 -8.49
CA ARG A 122 6.49 1.60 -9.62
C ARG A 122 6.09 0.47 -10.58
N PRO A 123 6.99 -0.39 -11.10
CA PRO A 123 6.61 -1.39 -12.09
C PRO A 123 5.68 -2.47 -11.54
N TYR A 124 5.67 -2.66 -10.22
CA TYR A 124 4.80 -3.61 -9.55
C TYR A 124 3.50 -2.94 -9.12
N PHE A 125 3.61 -1.73 -8.57
CA PHE A 125 2.47 -0.89 -8.18
C PHE A 125 1.55 -0.62 -9.36
N SER A 126 2.09 -0.29 -10.54
CA SER A 126 1.29 -0.01 -11.74
C SER A 126 0.50 -1.20 -12.29
N ARG A 127 0.74 -2.42 -11.78
CA ARG A 127 0.02 -3.63 -12.19
C ARG A 127 -0.94 -4.15 -11.12
N ALA A 128 -0.91 -3.54 -9.93
CA ALA A 128 -1.77 -3.99 -8.85
C ALA A 128 -3.21 -3.56 -9.13
N ARG A 129 -4.12 -4.54 -9.07
CA ARG A 129 -5.57 -4.31 -9.21
C ARG A 129 -6.23 -3.91 -7.90
N GLN A 130 -5.55 -4.20 -6.80
CA GLN A 130 -6.00 -3.98 -5.44
C GLN A 130 -4.80 -3.68 -4.54
N VAL A 131 -5.05 -2.89 -3.51
CA VAL A 131 -4.08 -2.53 -2.48
C VAL A 131 -4.69 -2.79 -1.13
N PHE A 132 -3.95 -3.46 -0.26
CA PHE A 132 -4.35 -3.66 1.13
C PHE A 132 -3.85 -2.50 1.97
N ILE A 133 -4.76 -1.71 2.53
CA ILE A 133 -4.42 -0.66 3.50
C ILE A 133 -4.51 -1.28 4.88
N VAL A 134 -3.38 -1.44 5.56
CA VAL A 134 -3.23 -2.20 6.80
C VAL A 134 -2.87 -1.26 7.94
N LYS A 135 -3.73 -1.22 8.96
CA LYS A 135 -3.46 -0.50 10.20
C LYS A 135 -2.54 -1.32 11.09
N THR A 136 -1.48 -0.70 11.57
CA THR A 136 -0.51 -1.31 12.46
C THR A 136 -0.48 -0.62 13.82
N LYS A 137 -0.21 -1.39 14.87
CA LYS A 137 0.01 -0.88 16.23
C LYS A 137 1.09 -1.74 16.89
N ASN A 138 2.14 -1.10 17.40
CA ASN A 138 3.26 -1.79 18.06
C ASN A 138 3.93 -2.88 17.20
N GLY A 139 4.00 -2.68 15.88
CA GLY A 139 4.57 -3.65 14.94
C GLY A 139 3.64 -4.80 14.55
N GLU A 140 2.41 -4.85 15.08
CA GLU A 140 1.41 -5.86 14.74
C GLU A 140 0.32 -5.29 13.83
N SER A 141 -0.21 -6.11 12.93
CA SER A 141 -1.37 -5.75 12.09
C SER A 141 -2.65 -5.89 12.90
N VAL A 142 -3.41 -4.80 13.01
CA VAL A 142 -4.64 -4.74 13.82
C VAL A 142 -5.89 -4.84 12.96
N ASP A 143 -5.87 -4.20 11.80
CA ASP A 143 -7.00 -4.13 10.87
C ASP A 143 -6.49 -3.94 9.44
N GLY A 144 -7.30 -4.27 8.45
CA GLY A 144 -6.96 -4.10 7.05
C GLY A 144 -8.18 -4.03 6.16
N ILE A 145 -8.12 -3.13 5.17
CA ILE A 145 -9.14 -3.01 4.13
C ILE A 145 -8.51 -3.27 2.76
N GLU A 146 -9.26 -3.96 1.91
CA GLU A 146 -8.91 -4.13 0.51
C GLU A 146 -9.52 -3.01 -0.31
N VAL A 147 -8.68 -2.30 -1.06
CA VAL A 147 -9.07 -1.14 -1.84
C VAL A 147 -8.76 -1.38 -3.31
N PRO A 148 -9.74 -1.27 -4.22
CA PRO A 148 -9.49 -1.40 -5.64
C PRO A 148 -8.57 -0.29 -6.13
N MET A 149 -7.68 -0.63 -7.06
CA MET A 149 -6.78 0.33 -7.70
C MET A 149 -7.03 0.37 -9.19
N THR A 150 -7.07 1.59 -9.73
CA THR A 150 -7.14 1.85 -11.17
C THR A 150 -5.92 2.65 -11.59
N VAL A 151 -5.43 2.40 -12.80
CA VAL A 151 -4.35 3.18 -13.40
C VAL A 151 -4.97 4.18 -14.36
N LYS A 152 -4.66 5.46 -14.19
CA LYS A 152 -5.13 6.51 -15.09
C LYS A 152 -4.61 6.26 -16.50
N GLY A 153 -5.50 6.34 -17.48
CA GLY A 153 -5.19 6.11 -18.88
C GLY A 153 -5.22 4.63 -19.31
N GLU A 154 -5.36 3.68 -18.38
CA GLU A 154 -5.64 2.30 -18.73
C GLU A 154 -7.13 2.20 -19.13
N LYS A 155 -7.39 1.96 -20.43
CA LYS A 155 -8.74 1.63 -20.88
C LYS A 155 -9.10 0.28 -20.28
N VAL A 156 -10.06 0.28 -19.36
CA VAL A 156 -10.71 -0.95 -18.92
C VAL A 156 -11.45 -1.51 -20.13
N GLU A 157 -10.84 -2.46 -20.85
CA GLU A 157 -11.57 -3.27 -21.83
C GLU A 157 -12.59 -4.11 -21.05
N ASN A 158 -13.86 -3.78 -21.25
CA ASN A 158 -15.03 -4.54 -20.77
C ASN A 158 -15.22 -5.82 -21.57
#